data_AF-A0A5K7SCE7-F1
#
_entry.id   AF-A0A5K7SCE7-F1
#
_cell.length_a   1.000
_cell.length_b   1.000
_cell.length_c   1.000
_cell.angle_alpha   90.00
_cell.angle_beta   90.00
_cell.angle_gamma   90.00
#
_symmetry.space_group_name_H-M   'P 1'
#
loop_
_entity.id
_entity.type
_entity.pdbx_description
1 polymer ?
#
loop_
_entity_poly.entity_id
_entity_poly.type
_entity_poly.pdbx_seq_one_letter_code
_entity_poly.pdbx_strand_id
1 'polypeptide(L)' 'MIKDSLQLICKLPFIGKPTNKDNVRVKILKNYLIIYQITSTEIIVLSVWDNRQNPEKSTISL' A
#
# COMPACT_ATOMS: atom_id res chain seq x y z
N MET A 1 6.97 -10.84 -3.97
CA MET A 1 6.60 -9.87 -2.92
C MET A 1 5.48 -8.92 -3.35
N ILE A 2 5.72 -7.95 -4.26
CA ILE A 2 4.68 -7.03 -4.74
C ILE A 2 3.64 -7.77 -5.58
N LYS A 3 4.07 -8.58 -6.56
CA LYS A 3 3.19 -9.39 -7.41
C LYS A 3 2.23 -10.26 -6.59
N ASP A 4 2.75 -11.00 -5.62
CA ASP A 4 1.93 -11.89 -4.76
C ASP A 4 0.95 -11.08 -3.91
N SER A 5 1.35 -9.88 -3.48
CA SER A 5 0.46 -8.96 -2.76
C SER A 5 -0.65 -8.42 -3.67
N LEU A 6 -0.36 -8.11 -4.93
CA LEU A 6 -1.37 -7.72 -5.91
C LEU A 6 -2.35 -8.88 -6.18
N GLN A 7 -1.85 -10.11 -6.32
CA GLN A 7 -2.73 -11.29 -6.45
C GLN A 7 -3.62 -11.48 -5.22
N LEU A 8 -3.09 -11.24 -4.02
CA LEU A 8 -3.87 -11.30 -2.79
C LEU A 8 -4.92 -10.18 -2.72
N ILE A 9 -4.58 -8.97 -3.17
CA ILE A 9 -5.52 -7.84 -3.28
C ILE A 9 -6.66 -8.19 -4.26
N CYS A 10 -6.37 -8.83 -5.40
CA CYS A 10 -7.42 -9.27 -6.32
C CYS A 10 -8.38 -10.29 -5.69
N LYS A 11 -7.90 -11.17 -4.81
CA LYS A 11 -8.72 -12.18 -4.12
C LYS A 11 -9.47 -11.61 -2.92
N LEU A 12 -8.86 -10.68 -2.20
CA LEU A 12 -9.37 -10.08 -0.97
C LEU A 12 -9.25 -8.55 -1.05
N PRO A 13 -10.12 -7.88 -1.83
CA PRO A 13 -9.97 -6.44 -2.12
C PRO A 13 -9.94 -5.58 -0.86
N PHE A 14 -10.64 -5.98 0.19
CA PHE A 14 -10.76 -5.23 1.44
C PHE A 14 -9.62 -5.47 2.45
N ILE A 15 -8.59 -6.26 2.11
CA ILE A 15 -7.47 -6.61 3.00
C ILE A 15 -6.57 -5.41 3.37
N GLY A 16 -6.53 -4.37 2.54
CA GLY A 16 -5.86 -3.11 2.84
C GLY A 16 -6.64 -2.29 3.87
N LYS A 17 -5.94 -1.42 4.60
CA LYS A 17 -6.59 -0.46 5.51
C LYS A 17 -7.36 0.58 4.68
N PRO A 18 -8.61 0.93 5.03
CA PRO A 18 -9.32 2.01 4.37
C PRO A 18 -8.60 3.34 4.62
N THR A 19 -8.70 4.24 3.65
CA THR A 19 -8.28 5.63 3.83
C THR A 19 -9.49 6.53 4.09
N ASN A 20 -9.25 7.83 4.23
CA ASN A 20 -10.33 8.83 4.25
C ASN A 20 -10.97 9.07 2.87
N LYS A 21 -10.47 8.44 1.81
CA LYS A 21 -11.07 8.46 0.47
C LYS A 21 -11.85 7.16 0.24
N ASP A 22 -13.07 7.31 -0.25
CA ASP A 22 -13.97 6.19 -0.50
C ASP A 22 -13.36 5.16 -1.44
N ASN A 23 -13.50 3.89 -1.06
CA ASN A 23 -12.98 2.73 -1.79
C ASN A 23 -11.46 2.73 -2.05
N VAL A 24 -10.71 3.68 -1.49
CA VAL A 24 -9.25 3.71 -1.55
C VAL A 24 -8.68 3.07 -0.30
N ARG A 25 -7.74 2.14 -0.51
CA ARG A 25 -7.13 1.33 0.54
C ARG A 25 -5.61 1.29 0.39
N VAL A 26 -4.95 1.02 1.50
CA VAL A 26 -3.49 0.86 1.56
C VAL A 26 -3.13 -0.52 2.06
N LYS A 27 -2.38 -1.27 1.25
CA LYS A 27 -1.70 -2.49 1.68
C LYS A 27 -0.28 -2.13 2.11
N ILE A 28 -0.01 -2.30 3.39
CA ILE A 28 1.32 -2.10 3.98
C ILE A 28 2.13 -3.38 3.80
N LEU A 29 3.28 -3.27 3.13
CA LEU A 29 4.34 -4.27 3.07
C LEU A 29 5.53 -3.77 3.88
N LYS A 30 6.50 -4.67 4.15
CA LYS A 30 7.70 -4.32 4.94
C LYS A 30 8.41 -3.06 4.43
N ASN A 31 8.58 -2.95 3.11
CA ASN A 31 9.34 -1.88 2.47
C ASN A 31 8.49 -1.00 1.55
N TYR A 32 7.22 -1.33 1.34
CA TYR A 32 6.39 -0.66 0.33
C TYR A 32 4.98 -0.40 0.85
N LEU A 33 4.34 0.62 0.32
CA LEU A 33 2.91 0.86 0.45
C LEU A 33 2.27 0.73 -0.93
N ILE A 34 1.29 -0.14 -1.08
CA ILE A 34 0.47 -0.22 -2.30
C ILE A 34 -0.84 0.49 -2.00
N ILE A 35 -1.09 1.59 -2.72
CA ILE A 35 -2.33 2.36 -2.63
C ILE A 35 -3.18 2.00 -3.84
N TYR A 36 -4.39 1.53 -3.60
CA TYR A 36 -5.28 1.05 -4.65
C TYR A 36 -6.74 1.45 -4.39
N GLN A 37 -7.52 1.55 -5.45
CA GLN A 37 -8.94 1.83 -5.42
C GLN A 37 -9.73 0.61 -5.90
N ILE A 38 -10.82 0.30 -5.21
CA ILE A 38 -11.79 -0.72 -5.62
C ILE A 38 -12.90 0.00 -6.39
N THR A 39 -13.22 -0.48 -7.59
CA THR A 39 -14.40 -0.05 -8.35
C THR A 39 -15.41 -1.19 -8.43
N SER A 40 -16.51 -1.01 -9.15
CA SER A 40 -17.49 -2.07 -9.40
C SER A 40 -16.95 -3.20 -10.26
N THR A 41 -15.92 -2.95 -11.08
CA THR A 41 -15.42 -3.89 -12.09
C THR A 41 -13.95 -4.26 -11.91
N GLU A 42 -13.17 -3.45 -11.21
CA GLU A 42 -11.72 -3.59 -11.18
C GLU A 42 -11.08 -3.07 -9.89
N ILE A 43 -9.78 -3.35 -9.77
CA ILE A 43 -8.91 -2.77 -8.76
C ILE A 43 -7.83 -1.97 -9.48
N ILE A 44 -7.79 -0.67 -9.22
CA ILE A 44 -6.85 0.25 -9.85
C ILE A 44 -5.72 0.53 -8.85
N VAL A 45 -4.48 0.17 -9.20
CA VAL A 45 -3.32 0.56 -8.41
C VAL A 45 -3.03 2.03 -8.68
N LEU A 46 -3.27 2.88 -7.68
CA LEU A 46 -3.07 4.32 -7.79
C LEU A 46 -1.59 4.69 -7.65
N SER A 47 -0.87 4.01 -6.74
CA SER A 47 0.56 4.21 -6.57
C SER A 47 1.21 3.09 -5.75
N VAL A 48 2.52 2.93 -5.92
CA VAL A 48 3.37 2.06 -5.09
C VAL A 48 4.50 2.91 -4.54
N TRP A 49 4.54 3.08 -3.22
CA TRP A 49 5.51 3.91 -2.54
C TRP A 49 6.57 3.03 -1.91
N ASP A 50 7.82 3.46 -2.02
CA ASP A 50 8.95 2.84 -1.32
C ASP A 50 9.15 3.52 0.04
N ASN A 51 8.98 2.75 1.11
CA ASN A 51 9.11 3.18 2.50
C ASN A 51 10.40 2.64 3.13
N ARG A 52 11.43 2.30 2.35
CA ARG A 52 12.74 2.00 2.93
C ARG A 52 13.26 3.27 3.63
N GLN A 53 13.37 3.23 4.96
CA GLN A 53 14.00 4.30 5.72
C GLN A 53 15.46 4.42 5.27
N ASN A 54 15.90 5.64 4.96
CA ASN A 54 17.32 5.93 4.85
C ASN A 54 17.89 5.91 6.28
N PRO A 55 18.82 4.99 6.62
CA PRO A 55 19.36 4.85 7.97
C PRO A 55 20.04 6.13 8.52
N GLU A 56 20.39 7.10 7.66
CA GLU A 56 20.97 8.39 8.07
C GLU A 56 19.99 9.35 8.77
N LYS A 57 18.68 9.06 8.81
CA LYS A 57 17.67 9.96 9.40
C LYS A 57 17.35 9.70 10.89
N SER A 58 18.26 9.05 11.61
CA SER A 58 18.14 8.77 13.05
C SER A 58 19.17 9.51 13.92
N THR A 59 19.64 10.69 13.50
CA THR A 59 20.35 11.61 14.41
C THR A 59 19.46 12.79 14.71
N ILE A 60 18.56 12.60 15.67
CA ILE A 60 18.12 13.73 16.48
C ILE A 60 19.25 13.89 17.50
N SER A 61 20.11 14.88 17.28
CA SER A 61 21.06 15.32 18.28
C SER A 61 20.27 15.83 19.49
N LEU A 62 20.42 15.14 20.62
CA LEU A 62 20.10 15.64 21.96
C LEU A 62 21.41 15.89 22.70
#